data_AF-A0A933TWB8-F1
#
_entry.id   AF-A0A933TWB8-F1
#
_cell.length_a   1.000
_cell.length_b   1.000
_cell.length_c   1.000
_cell.angle_alpha   90.00
_cell.angle_beta   90.00
_cell.angle_gamma   90.00
#
_symmetry.space_group_name_H-M   'P 1'
#
loop_
_entity.id
_entity.type
_entity.pdbx_description
1 polymer ?
#
loop_
_entity_poly.entity_id
_entity_poly.type
_entity_poly.pdbx_seq_one_letter_code
_entity_poly.pdbx_strand_id
1 'polypeptide(L)'
;MTNSPHKFVVAKKGIVAPGEIVVEKGDVGVIKSEAKNNASIFFIRIWKQVDLGKNGIDIIDVRKTGDGFSKKICNVCHKLKKTTDFAKNQNAKNNRSVRRPSCKDCRVKMEGVGVSRTDRIEWLKKKPNNEPFECPVCKKRTIAGITSKVVLEHDHRTGRPGGWICDSCNTGLGRFKDDVELLKSAMEFLKKNY
;
A
#
# COMPACT_ATOMS: atom_id res chain seq x y z
N MET A 1 16.22 -0.63 -25.51
CA MET A 1 15.05 -0.20 -24.73
C MET A 1 13.84 -0.95 -25.28
N THR A 2 13.33 -1.97 -24.58
CA THR A 2 12.18 -2.73 -25.08
C THR A 2 10.92 -1.88 -24.92
N ASN A 3 10.22 -1.53 -26.00
CA ASN A 3 8.92 -0.89 -25.86
C ASN A 3 8.01 -1.82 -25.04
N SER A 4 7.39 -1.29 -23.97
CA SER A 4 6.37 -2.03 -23.23
C SER A 4 5.22 -2.37 -24.20
N PRO A 5 4.74 -3.62 -24.27
CA PRO A 5 3.61 -3.98 -25.13
C PRO A 5 2.33 -3.22 -24.72
N HIS A 6 2.29 -2.73 -23.48
CA HIS A 6 1.17 -1.98 -22.92
C HIS A 6 1.46 -0.48 -22.92
N LYS A 7 0.53 0.29 -23.49
CA LYS A 7 0.51 1.76 -23.41
C LYS A 7 -0.20 2.19 -22.13
N PHE A 8 0.57 2.75 -21.20
CA PHE A 8 0.03 3.28 -19.95
C PHE A 8 -0.34 4.75 -20.11
N VAL A 9 -1.37 5.15 -19.38
CA VAL A 9 -1.90 6.52 -19.39
C VAL A 9 -2.19 7.00 -17.98
N VAL A 10 -2.31 8.31 -17.83
CA VAL A 10 -2.78 8.97 -16.62
C VAL A 10 -3.96 9.89 -16.93
N ALA A 11 -4.99 9.87 -16.08
CA ALA A 11 -6.12 10.79 -16.21
C ALA A 11 -5.71 12.23 -15.84
N LYS A 12 -5.99 13.20 -16.72
CA LYS A 12 -5.65 14.62 -16.52
C LYS A 12 -6.53 15.33 -15.48
N LYS A 13 -7.78 14.90 -15.38
CA LYS A 13 -8.83 15.48 -14.53
C LYS A 13 -9.75 14.39 -14.01
N GLY A 14 -10.57 14.72 -13.02
CA GLY A 14 -11.67 13.86 -12.60
C GLY A 14 -12.70 13.73 -13.73
N ILE A 15 -13.19 12.52 -13.96
CA ILE A 15 -14.19 12.20 -14.98
C ILE A 15 -15.21 11.25 -14.35
N VAL A 16 -16.48 11.58 -14.50
CA VAL A 16 -17.58 10.68 -14.15
C VAL A 16 -18.04 10.02 -15.45
N ALA A 17 -17.86 8.71 -15.55
CA ALA A 17 -18.31 7.91 -16.67
C ALA A 17 -19.68 7.26 -16.36
N PRO A 18 -20.40 6.73 -17.37
CA PRO A 18 -21.68 6.07 -17.16
C PRO A 18 -21.62 5.00 -16.06
N GLY A 19 -22.72 4.87 -15.29
CA GLY A 19 -22.78 3.96 -14.14
C GLY A 19 -22.04 4.47 -12.90
N GLU A 20 -21.97 5.79 -12.72
CA GLU A 20 -21.34 6.46 -11.56
C GLU A 20 -19.86 6.09 -11.36
N ILE A 21 -19.18 5.68 -12.43
CA ILE A 21 -17.77 5.33 -12.36
C ILE A 21 -16.94 6.61 -12.29
N VAL A 22 -16.29 6.83 -11.15
CA VAL A 22 -15.43 8.01 -10.94
C VAL A 22 -13.97 7.67 -11.22
N VAL A 23 -13.44 8.19 -12.33
CA VAL A 23 -12.01 8.26 -12.61
C VAL A 23 -11.48 9.55 -12.00
N GLU A 24 -10.45 9.46 -11.17
CA GLU A 24 -9.89 10.62 -10.49
C GLU A 24 -8.63 11.11 -11.22
N LYS A 25 -8.34 12.41 -11.08
CA LYS A 25 -7.09 12.98 -11.60
C LYS A 25 -5.89 12.18 -11.06
N GLY A 26 -4.98 11.84 -11.96
CA GLY A 26 -3.78 11.09 -11.65
C GLY A 26 -3.95 9.58 -11.69
N ASP A 27 -5.17 9.04 -11.86
CA ASP A 27 -5.37 7.59 -11.99
C ASP A 27 -4.57 7.03 -13.16
N VAL A 28 -3.82 5.97 -12.89
CA VAL A 28 -3.07 5.24 -13.92
C VAL A 28 -3.93 4.14 -14.51
N GLY A 29 -3.93 4.07 -15.84
CA GLY A 29 -4.61 3.03 -16.60
C GLY A 29 -3.75 2.47 -17.72
N VAL A 30 -4.25 1.42 -18.34
CA VAL A 30 -3.68 0.81 -19.54
C VAL A 30 -4.69 0.86 -20.67
N ILE A 31 -4.26 1.32 -21.84
CA ILE A 31 -5.10 1.32 -23.05
C ILE A 31 -5.33 -0.13 -23.47
N LYS A 32 -6.60 -0.50 -23.66
CA LYS A 32 -7.04 -1.80 -24.19
C LYS A 32 -7.35 -1.72 -25.68
N SER A 33 -7.94 -0.62 -26.12
CA SER A 33 -8.21 -0.35 -27.54
C SER A 33 -8.23 1.16 -27.79
N GLU A 34 -7.98 1.56 -29.05
CA GLU A 34 -7.98 2.97 -29.46
C GLU A 34 -8.82 3.17 -30.72
N ALA A 35 -9.65 4.21 -30.71
CA ALA A 35 -10.29 4.78 -31.89
C ALA A 35 -9.64 6.13 -32.22
N LYS A 36 -10.15 6.84 -33.24
CA LYS A 36 -9.60 8.15 -33.67
C LYS A 36 -9.56 9.16 -32.52
N ASN A 37 -10.69 9.34 -31.82
CA ASN A 37 -10.84 10.35 -30.76
C ASN A 37 -10.96 9.78 -29.35
N ASN A 38 -11.25 8.48 -29.22
CA ASN A 38 -11.52 7.82 -27.95
C ASN A 38 -10.55 6.66 -27.71
N ALA A 39 -10.39 6.27 -26.46
CA ALA A 39 -9.65 5.09 -26.06
C ALA A 39 -10.42 4.36 -24.96
N SER A 40 -10.38 3.03 -25.03
CA SER A 40 -10.89 2.18 -23.96
C SER A 40 -9.76 1.86 -22.99
N ILE A 41 -9.91 2.26 -21.74
CA ILE A 41 -8.82 2.30 -20.76
C ILE A 41 -9.22 1.51 -19.54
N PHE A 42 -8.39 0.55 -19.16
CA PHE A 42 -8.54 -0.16 -17.90
C PHE A 42 -7.80 0.60 -16.79
N PHE A 43 -8.55 1.21 -15.86
CA PHE A 43 -7.98 1.94 -14.73
C PHE A 43 -7.75 1.02 -13.54
N ILE A 44 -6.52 1.04 -13.02
CA ILE A 44 -6.06 0.08 -12.01
C ILE A 44 -6.75 0.31 -10.66
N ARG A 45 -6.93 1.58 -10.25
CA ARG A 45 -7.54 1.95 -8.95
C ARG A 45 -8.96 1.40 -8.80
N ILE A 46 -9.77 1.55 -9.85
CA ILE A 46 -11.19 1.17 -9.85
C ILE A 46 -11.42 -0.24 -10.41
N TRP A 47 -10.38 -0.87 -10.95
CA TRP A 47 -10.42 -2.19 -11.59
C TRP A 47 -11.52 -2.33 -12.65
N LYS A 48 -11.71 -1.28 -13.45
CA LYS A 48 -12.76 -1.20 -14.48
C LYS A 48 -12.23 -0.59 -15.77
N GLN A 49 -12.84 -1.02 -16.87
CA GLN A 49 -12.62 -0.43 -18.19
C GLN A 49 -13.57 0.76 -18.38
N VAL A 50 -13.04 1.86 -18.90
CA VAL A 50 -13.76 3.12 -19.11
C VAL A 50 -13.36 3.69 -20.47
N ASP A 51 -14.36 4.06 -21.27
CA ASP A 51 -14.14 4.74 -22.54
C ASP A 51 -14.02 6.25 -22.32
N LEU A 52 -12.91 6.82 -22.74
CA LEU A 52 -12.60 8.24 -22.56
C LEU A 52 -12.08 8.85 -23.87
N GLY A 53 -12.38 10.14 -24.06
CA GLY A 53 -11.74 10.93 -25.10
C GLY A 53 -10.23 11.06 -24.83
N LYS A 54 -9.41 10.95 -25.88
CA LYS A 54 -7.94 11.02 -25.78
C LYS A 54 -7.41 12.33 -25.20
N ASN A 55 -8.20 13.41 -25.29
CA ASN A 55 -7.84 14.71 -24.70
C ASN A 55 -7.82 14.68 -23.17
N GLY A 56 -8.50 13.71 -22.53
CA GLY A 56 -8.59 13.57 -21.08
C GLY A 56 -7.42 12.82 -20.43
N ILE A 57 -6.47 12.33 -21.22
CA ILE A 57 -5.39 11.46 -20.75
C ILE A 57 -4.02 11.95 -21.24
N ASP A 58 -2.97 11.55 -20.53
CA ASP A 58 -1.59 11.64 -20.99
C ASP A 58 -0.99 10.24 -21.07
N ILE A 59 -0.28 9.94 -22.16
CA ILE A 59 0.54 8.71 -22.25
C ILE A 59 1.75 8.86 -21.35
N ILE A 60 2.08 7.82 -20.59
CA ILE A 60 3.22 7.80 -19.68
C ILE A 60 4.09 6.57 -19.92
N ASP A 61 5.40 6.73 -19.73
CA ASP A 61 6.32 5.61 -19.58
C ASP A 61 6.46 5.27 -18.10
N VAL A 62 5.82 4.17 -17.68
CA VAL A 62 5.83 3.74 -16.27
C VAL A 62 7.23 3.36 -15.77
N ARG A 63 8.17 3.02 -16.68
CA ARG A 63 9.57 2.74 -16.33
C ARG A 63 10.37 4.01 -16.03
N LYS A 64 9.85 5.18 -16.41
CA LYS A 64 10.39 6.51 -16.07
C LYS A 64 9.63 7.14 -14.90
N THR A 65 9.22 6.33 -13.93
CA THR A 65 8.61 6.76 -12.67
C THR A 65 9.33 6.11 -11.49
N GLY A 66 9.18 6.68 -10.29
CA GLY A 66 9.79 6.14 -9.07
C GLY A 66 10.79 7.09 -8.42
N ASP A 67 11.61 6.56 -7.52
CA ASP A 67 12.50 7.37 -6.66
C ASP A 67 13.60 8.11 -7.43
N GLY A 68 13.93 7.64 -8.64
CA GLY A 68 14.87 8.30 -9.56
C GLY A 68 14.26 9.38 -10.44
N PHE A 69 12.95 9.62 -10.37
CA PHE A 69 12.21 10.53 -11.24
C PHE A 69 11.38 11.53 -10.43
N SER A 70 10.86 12.57 -11.10
CA SER A 70 10.04 13.63 -10.46
C SER A 70 8.65 13.14 -10.02
N LYS A 71 8.17 12.04 -10.62
CA LYS A 71 6.87 11.43 -10.31
C LYS A 71 7.00 9.95 -10.00
N LYS A 72 6.10 9.45 -9.17
CA LYS A 72 6.01 8.05 -8.72
C LYS A 72 4.56 7.60 -8.67
N ILE A 73 4.31 6.34 -9.03
CA ILE A 73 2.98 5.72 -8.96
C ILE A 73 2.79 5.09 -7.59
N CYS A 74 1.70 5.43 -6.91
CA CYS A 74 1.34 4.84 -5.62
C CYS A 74 0.85 3.40 -5.78
N ASN A 75 1.38 2.46 -5.01
CA ASN A 75 0.95 1.06 -5.07
C ASN A 75 -0.40 0.76 -4.39
N VAL A 76 -1.02 1.77 -3.77
CA VAL A 76 -2.33 1.63 -3.11
C VAL A 76 -3.41 2.27 -3.98
N CYS A 77 -3.35 3.58 -4.18
CA CYS A 77 -4.34 4.27 -5.00
C CYS A 77 -4.03 4.27 -6.50
N HIS A 78 -2.88 3.75 -6.93
CA HIS A 78 -2.49 3.67 -8.34
C HIS A 78 -2.52 5.00 -9.09
N LYS A 79 -2.29 6.09 -8.35
CA LYS A 79 -2.15 7.43 -8.92
C LYS A 79 -0.71 7.82 -9.15
N LEU A 80 -0.45 8.51 -10.25
CA LEU A 80 0.81 9.19 -10.52
C LEU A 80 0.88 10.52 -9.74
N LYS A 81 1.80 10.61 -8.79
CA LYS A 81 1.99 11.78 -7.91
C LYS A 81 3.42 12.28 -7.94
N LYS A 82 3.70 13.43 -7.33
CA LYS A 82 5.09 13.91 -7.18
C LYS A 82 5.85 12.93 -6.29
N THR A 83 7.11 12.67 -6.58
CA THR A 83 7.95 11.77 -5.77
C THR A 83 8.08 12.27 -4.31
N THR A 84 7.98 13.57 -4.07
CA THR A 84 7.94 14.19 -2.74
C THR A 84 6.69 13.86 -1.91
N ASP A 85 5.63 13.38 -2.55
CA ASP A 85 4.37 12.95 -1.90
C ASP A 85 4.50 11.55 -1.29
N PHE A 86 5.68 10.95 -1.36
CA PHE A 86 6.02 9.66 -0.77
C PHE A 86 7.06 9.88 0.34
N ALA A 87 6.75 9.44 1.55
CA ALA A 87 7.66 9.60 2.69
C ALA A 87 8.98 8.83 2.45
N LYS A 88 10.11 9.40 2.89
CA LYS A 88 11.39 8.69 2.93
C LYS A 88 11.26 7.50 3.89
N ASN A 89 11.77 6.34 3.49
CA ASN A 89 11.71 5.10 4.27
C ASN A 89 13.10 4.69 4.74
N GLN A 90 14.05 4.57 3.81
CA GLN A 90 15.40 4.05 4.07
C GLN A 90 16.40 4.74 3.12
N ASN A 91 17.69 4.51 3.34
CA ASN A 91 18.74 4.84 2.38
C ASN A 91 19.21 3.55 1.69
N ALA A 92 19.37 3.59 0.36
CA ALA A 92 19.97 2.50 -0.39
C ALA A 92 21.49 2.41 -0.15
N LYS A 93 22.15 1.35 -0.66
CA LYS A 93 23.62 1.13 -0.57
C LYS A 93 24.48 2.33 -1.03
N ASN A 94 23.92 3.27 -1.81
CA ASN A 94 24.59 4.49 -2.29
C ASN A 94 24.01 5.77 -1.68
N ASN A 95 23.45 5.69 -0.47
CA ASN A 95 22.77 6.77 0.24
C ASN A 95 21.58 7.41 -0.52
N ARG A 96 21.12 6.77 -1.60
CA ARG A 96 19.97 7.23 -2.38
C ARG A 96 18.72 7.05 -1.52
N SER A 97 17.94 8.12 -1.37
CA SER A 97 16.72 8.09 -0.58
C SER A 97 15.71 7.12 -1.20
N VAL A 98 15.41 6.03 -0.51
CA VAL A 98 14.32 5.12 -0.86
C VAL A 98 13.05 5.63 -0.22
N ARG A 99 12.02 5.89 -1.03
CA ARG A 99 10.73 6.35 -0.54
C ARG A 99 9.75 5.19 -0.47
N ARG A 100 8.75 5.32 0.41
CA ARG A 100 7.65 4.36 0.52
C ARG A 100 6.95 4.16 -0.84
N PRO A 101 6.42 2.97 -1.12
CA PRO A 101 5.67 2.71 -2.35
C PRO A 101 4.26 3.33 -2.31
N SER A 102 3.72 3.59 -1.12
CA SER A 102 2.44 4.26 -0.91
C SER A 102 2.64 5.75 -0.62
N CYS A 103 1.76 6.58 -1.20
CA CYS A 103 1.77 8.03 -0.99
C CYS A 103 1.30 8.39 0.43
N LYS A 104 1.64 9.60 0.90
CA LYS A 104 1.28 10.11 2.23
C LYS A 104 -0.23 10.02 2.51
N ASP A 105 -1.09 10.41 1.57
CA ASP A 105 -2.55 10.35 1.77
C ASP A 105 -3.06 8.93 1.99
N CYS A 106 -2.50 7.94 1.27
CA CYS A 106 -2.85 6.54 1.50
C CYS A 106 -2.33 6.05 2.85
N ARG A 107 -1.16 6.51 3.28
CA ARG A 107 -0.61 6.15 4.59
C ARG A 107 -1.47 6.64 5.74
N VAL A 108 -1.95 7.89 5.68
CA VAL A 108 -2.88 8.42 6.69
C VAL A 108 -4.12 7.53 6.81
N LYS A 109 -4.70 7.11 5.68
CA LYS A 109 -5.88 6.22 5.68
C LYS A 109 -5.57 4.81 6.20
N MET A 110 -4.37 4.29 5.92
CA MET A 110 -3.95 2.96 6.37
C MET A 110 -3.55 2.91 7.84
N GLU A 111 -2.97 3.99 8.37
CA GLU A 111 -2.53 4.06 9.78
C GLU A 111 -3.72 4.17 10.73
N GLY A 112 -4.85 4.74 10.27
CA GLY A 112 -6.10 4.74 11.00
C GLY A 112 -6.01 5.40 12.38
N VAL A 113 -6.76 4.85 13.33
CA VAL A 113 -6.80 5.30 14.72
C VAL A 113 -5.67 4.63 15.49
N GLY A 114 -4.73 5.43 16.00
CA GLY A 114 -3.68 4.95 16.88
C GLY A 114 -4.20 4.63 18.28
N VAL A 115 -3.42 3.82 19.02
CA VAL A 115 -3.68 3.55 20.45
C VAL A 115 -3.73 4.85 21.25
N SER A 116 -4.75 4.97 22.12
CA SER A 116 -4.90 6.14 22.99
C SER A 116 -3.67 6.33 23.89
N ARG A 117 -3.39 7.56 24.30
CA ARG A 117 -2.26 7.85 25.20
C ARG A 117 -2.37 7.05 26.51
N THR A 118 -3.57 6.97 27.06
CA THR A 118 -3.86 6.27 28.31
C THR A 118 -3.57 4.77 28.18
N ASP A 119 -4.14 4.13 27.14
CA ASP A 119 -3.90 2.71 26.89
C ASP A 119 -2.42 2.44 26.63
N ARG A 120 -1.75 3.29 25.85
CA ARG A 120 -0.32 3.14 25.56
C ARG A 120 0.51 3.15 26.83
N ILE A 121 0.24 4.06 27.76
CA ILE A 121 0.94 4.12 29.05
C ILE A 121 0.69 2.84 29.87
N GLU A 122 -0.56 2.36 29.91
CA GLU A 122 -0.89 1.15 30.66
C GLU A 122 -0.19 -0.09 30.09
N TRP A 123 -0.25 -0.28 28.77
CA TRP A 123 0.36 -1.42 28.11
C TRP A 123 1.88 -1.42 28.21
N LEU A 124 2.53 -0.26 28.12
CA LEU A 124 3.97 -0.14 28.27
C LEU A 124 4.50 -0.66 29.61
N LYS A 125 3.71 -0.58 30.68
CA LYS A 125 4.07 -1.18 32.00
C LYS A 125 4.18 -2.70 31.93
N LYS A 126 3.48 -3.34 30.99
CA LYS A 126 3.39 -4.79 30.79
C LYS A 126 4.16 -5.24 29.55
N LYS A 127 5.06 -4.40 29.02
CA LYS A 127 5.80 -4.71 27.80
C LYS A 127 6.89 -5.76 28.08
N PRO A 128 6.90 -6.89 27.36
CA PRO A 128 8.01 -7.84 27.47
C PRO A 128 9.34 -7.20 27.06
N ASN A 129 10.36 -7.35 27.90
CA ASN A 129 11.68 -6.78 27.67
C ASN A 129 12.77 -7.56 28.42
N ASN A 130 13.82 -7.98 27.71
CA ASN A 130 14.94 -8.78 28.23
C ASN A 130 14.51 -10.12 28.87
N GLU A 131 13.39 -10.69 28.41
CA GLU A 131 12.84 -11.95 28.90
C GLU A 131 12.42 -12.88 27.74
N PRO A 132 12.27 -14.20 27.99
CA PRO A 132 11.74 -15.13 27.00
C PRO A 132 10.33 -14.71 26.52
N PHE A 133 10.14 -14.67 25.21
CA PHE A 133 8.86 -14.30 24.58
C PHE A 133 8.53 -15.24 23.43
N GLU A 134 7.34 -15.82 23.47
CA GLU A 134 6.76 -16.58 22.37
C GLU A 134 5.68 -15.77 21.66
N CYS A 135 5.87 -15.48 20.38
CA CYS A 135 4.90 -14.70 19.61
C CYS A 135 3.58 -15.47 19.48
N PRO A 136 2.42 -14.89 19.85
CA PRO A 136 1.15 -15.62 19.81
C PRO A 136 0.69 -15.98 18.39
N VAL A 137 1.19 -15.26 17.37
CA VAL A 137 0.85 -15.48 15.95
C VAL A 137 1.71 -16.56 15.31
N CYS A 138 3.04 -16.39 15.30
CA CYS A 138 3.94 -17.33 14.61
C CYS A 138 4.61 -18.38 15.51
N LYS A 139 4.34 -18.36 16.83
CA LYS A 139 4.91 -19.26 17.84
C LYS A 139 6.45 -19.25 17.93
N LYS A 140 7.11 -18.26 17.33
CA LYS A 140 8.56 -18.08 17.43
C LYS A 140 8.93 -17.64 18.84
N ARG A 141 9.85 -18.36 19.46
CA ARG A 141 10.46 -18.06 20.77
C ARG A 141 11.70 -17.18 20.61
N THR A 142 11.80 -16.12 21.41
CA THR A 142 12.81 -15.06 21.31
C THR A 142 13.15 -14.49 22.69
N ILE A 143 14.16 -13.63 22.77
CA ILE A 143 14.40 -12.75 23.93
C ILE A 143 13.87 -11.37 23.54
N ALA A 144 12.81 -10.93 24.21
CA ALA A 144 12.11 -9.69 23.86
C ALA A 144 13.06 -8.47 23.92
N GLY A 145 13.11 -7.69 22.84
CA GLY A 145 13.97 -6.50 22.74
C GLY A 145 15.42 -6.79 22.35
N ILE A 146 15.88 -8.05 22.41
CA ILE A 146 17.25 -8.46 22.06
C ILE A 146 17.28 -9.20 20.72
N THR A 147 16.64 -10.38 20.63
CA THR A 147 16.62 -11.18 19.40
C THR A 147 15.41 -10.92 18.53
N SER A 148 14.39 -10.24 19.08
CA SER A 148 13.25 -9.74 18.29
C SER A 148 12.61 -8.52 18.95
N LYS A 149 12.23 -7.55 18.12
CA LYS A 149 11.45 -6.39 18.58
C LYS A 149 10.00 -6.82 18.82
N VAL A 150 9.49 -6.49 20.00
CA VAL A 150 8.10 -6.70 20.40
C VAL A 150 7.33 -5.38 20.27
N VAL A 151 6.16 -5.43 19.64
CA VAL A 151 5.33 -4.27 19.30
C VAL A 151 3.90 -4.50 19.78
N LEU A 152 3.24 -3.41 20.18
CA LEU A 152 1.85 -3.44 20.62
C LEU A 152 0.97 -3.42 19.38
N GLU A 153 0.31 -4.54 19.11
CA GLU A 153 -0.66 -4.61 18.03
C GLU A 153 -1.98 -3.98 18.47
N HIS A 154 -2.69 -3.35 17.53
CA HIS A 154 -3.96 -2.69 17.80
C HIS A 154 -4.88 -2.66 16.58
N ASP A 155 -6.18 -2.50 16.83
CA ASP A 155 -7.17 -2.29 15.78
C ASP A 155 -7.09 -0.85 15.25
N HIS A 156 -6.70 -0.68 13.99
CA HIS A 156 -6.60 0.62 13.32
C HIS A 156 -7.96 1.32 13.10
N ARG A 157 -9.10 0.68 13.40
CA ARG A 157 -10.43 1.31 13.36
C ARG A 157 -10.82 1.94 14.69
N THR A 158 -10.45 1.31 15.79
CA THR A 158 -10.92 1.68 17.15
C THR A 158 -9.79 2.19 18.05
N GLY A 159 -8.53 1.94 17.71
CA GLY A 159 -7.37 2.17 18.55
C GLY A 159 -7.21 1.13 19.67
N ARG A 160 -8.09 0.12 19.76
CA ARG A 160 -8.08 -0.86 20.86
C ARG A 160 -6.82 -1.74 20.78
N PRO A 161 -6.03 -1.84 21.86
CA PRO A 161 -4.90 -2.76 21.92
C PRO A 161 -5.33 -4.23 21.80
N GLY A 162 -4.60 -5.01 20.99
CA GLY A 162 -4.84 -6.44 20.78
C GLY A 162 -3.85 -7.34 21.53
N GLY A 163 -2.61 -6.89 21.72
CA GLY A 163 -1.59 -7.67 22.43
C GLY A 163 -0.16 -7.39 21.95
N TRP A 164 0.82 -7.97 22.65
CA TRP A 164 2.21 -7.91 22.25
C TRP A 164 2.53 -9.02 21.23
N ILE A 165 3.06 -8.64 20.07
CA ILE A 165 3.51 -9.56 19.02
C ILE A 165 4.91 -9.19 18.53
N CYS A 166 5.58 -10.07 17.78
CA CYS A 166 6.84 -9.71 17.16
C CYS A 166 6.64 -8.77 15.96
N ASP A 167 7.60 -7.88 15.71
CA ASP A 167 7.58 -6.89 14.62
C ASP A 167 7.37 -7.50 13.23
N SER A 168 7.87 -8.73 13.03
CA SER A 168 7.66 -9.49 11.79
C SER A 168 6.19 -9.87 11.59
N CYS A 169 5.49 -10.29 12.65
CA CYS A 169 4.07 -10.63 12.57
C CYS A 169 3.22 -9.38 12.38
N ASN A 170 3.50 -8.31 13.12
CA ASN A 170 2.84 -7.01 12.94
C ASN A 170 2.97 -6.51 11.50
N THR A 171 4.19 -6.54 10.95
CA THR A 171 4.41 -6.17 9.54
C THR A 171 3.70 -7.12 8.58
N GLY A 172 3.60 -8.41 8.93
CA GLY A 172 2.85 -9.41 8.19
C GLY A 172 1.35 -9.13 8.14
N LEU A 173 0.71 -8.87 9.28
CA LEU A 173 -0.71 -8.52 9.38
C LEU A 173 -1.03 -7.24 8.58
N GLY A 174 -0.18 -6.22 8.71
CA GLY A 174 -0.31 -4.99 7.93
C GLY A 174 -0.19 -5.18 6.41
N ARG A 175 0.47 -6.26 5.92
CA ARG A 175 0.46 -6.61 4.48
C ARG A 175 -0.89 -7.13 4.00
N PHE A 176 -1.65 -7.74 4.91
CA PHE A 176 -3.05 -8.14 4.69
C PHE A 176 -4.03 -7.06 5.15
N LYS A 177 -3.56 -5.83 5.40
CA LYS A 177 -4.38 -4.67 5.80
C LYS A 177 -5.21 -4.93 7.06
N ASP A 178 -4.74 -5.84 7.91
CA ASP A 178 -5.45 -6.28 9.12
C ASP A 178 -6.88 -6.80 8.81
N ASP A 179 -7.08 -7.30 7.59
CA ASP A 179 -8.36 -7.77 7.06
C ASP A 179 -8.42 -9.31 7.10
N VAL A 180 -9.40 -9.82 7.83
CA VAL A 180 -9.63 -11.25 8.02
C VAL A 180 -9.95 -11.96 6.70
N GLU A 181 -10.67 -11.33 5.77
CA GLU A 181 -11.02 -11.93 4.49
C GLU A 181 -9.80 -12.07 3.56
N LEU A 182 -8.85 -11.12 3.63
CA LEU A 182 -7.57 -11.23 2.93
C LEU A 182 -6.69 -12.34 3.53
N LEU A 183 -6.71 -12.50 4.85
CA LEU A 183 -6.00 -13.61 5.52
C LEU A 183 -6.61 -14.97 5.16
N LYS A 184 -7.95 -15.08 5.12
CA LYS A 184 -8.64 -16.28 4.63
C LYS A 184 -8.26 -16.60 3.18
N SER A 185 -8.22 -15.59 2.32
CA SER A 185 -7.79 -15.76 0.93
C SER A 185 -6.37 -16.32 0.83
N ALA A 186 -5.45 -15.88 1.70
CA ALA A 186 -4.09 -16.43 1.77
C ALA A 186 -4.08 -17.89 2.26
N MET A 187 -4.88 -18.22 3.28
CA MET A 187 -5.05 -19.60 3.75
C MET A 187 -5.59 -20.52 2.65
N GLU A 188 -6.63 -20.11 1.93
CA GLU A 188 -7.21 -20.88 0.83
C GLU A 188 -6.23 -21.05 -0.33
N PHE A 189 -5.42 -20.02 -0.63
CA PHE A 189 -4.34 -20.15 -1.60
C PHE A 189 -3.33 -21.23 -1.19
N LEU A 190 -2.97 -21.31 0.10
CA LEU A 190 -2.06 -22.34 0.59
C LEU A 190 -2.68 -23.73 0.47
N LYS A 191 -3.91 -23.93 0.97
CA LYS A 191 -4.64 -25.21 0.89
C LYS A 191 -4.81 -25.73 -0.54
N LYS A 192 -4.89 -24.82 -1.52
CA LYS A 192 -5.06 -25.19 -2.93
C LYS A 192 -3.75 -25.68 -3.57
N ASN A 193 -2.59 -25.22 -3.11
CA ASN A 193 -1.32 -25.42 -3.80
C ASN A 193 -0.33 -26.33 -3.04
N TYR A 194 -0.64 -26.69 -1.79
CA TYR A 194 0.14 -27.58 -0.93
C TYR A 194 -0.81 -28.50 -0.17
#